data_AF-A0A948AM75-F1
#
_entry.id   AF-A0A948AM75-F1
#
_cell.length_a   1.000
_cell.length_b   1.000
_cell.length_c   1.000
_cell.angle_alpha   90.00
_cell.angle_beta   90.00
_cell.angle_gamma   90.00
#
_symmetry.space_group_name_H-M   'P 1'
#
loop_
_entity.id
_entity.type
_entity.pdbx_description
1 polymer ?
#
loop_
_entity_poly.entity_id
_entity_poly.type
_entity_poly.pdbx_seq_one_letter_code
_entity_poly.pdbx_strand_id
1 'polypeptide(L)'
;MEIAGVIAALLFSLLLMRSVWLQVIQYDHYHALAESNRISLVPAPPARGVIYDRQGEVLAQNFSAYTLEITPAKAGKLETTINQLSQVV
;
A
#
# COMPACT_ATOMS: atom_id res chain seq x y z
N MET A 1 -28.63 19.74 -39.74
CA MET A 1 -27.36 19.93 -39.01
C MET A 1 -27.53 20.77 -37.74
N GLU A 2 -28.38 21.79 -37.74
CA GLU A 2 -28.57 22.70 -36.59
C GLU A 2 -29.13 22.01 -35.34
N ILE A 3 -30.18 21.18 -35.46
CA ILE A 3 -30.81 20.48 -34.33
C ILE A 3 -29.84 19.50 -33.65
N ALA A 4 -29.05 18.77 -34.44
CA ALA A 4 -28.04 17.85 -33.90
C ALA A 4 -26.95 18.60 -33.11
N GLY A 5 -26.54 19.78 -33.58
CA GLY A 5 -25.59 20.65 -32.87
C GLY A 5 -26.15 21.15 -31.54
N VAL A 6 -27.42 21.56 -31.51
CA VAL A 6 -28.09 22.01 -30.27
C VAL A 6 -28.21 20.86 -29.27
N ILE A 7 -28.59 19.67 -29.70
CA ILE A 7 -28.66 18.48 -28.84
C ILE A 7 -27.28 18.13 -28.29
N ALA A 8 -26.25 18.13 -29.13
CA ALA A 8 -24.88 17.86 -28.71
C ALA A 8 -24.42 18.89 -27.66
N ALA A 9 -24.67 20.18 -27.90
CA ALA A 9 -24.31 21.25 -26.96
C ALA A 9 -25.01 21.08 -25.60
N LEU A 10 -26.30 20.70 -25.60
CA LEU A 10 -27.04 20.41 -24.37
C LEU A 10 -26.42 19.23 -23.61
N LEU A 11 -26.09 18.13 -24.29
CA LEU A 11 -25.46 16.97 -23.65
C LEU A 11 -24.09 17.32 -23.07
N PHE A 12 -23.26 18.07 -23.81
CA PHE A 12 -21.98 18.55 -23.30
C PHE A 12 -22.14 19.50 -22.11
N SER A 13 -23.15 20.37 -22.13
CA SER A 13 -23.43 21.26 -20.99
C SER A 13 -23.80 20.47 -19.72
N LEU A 14 -24.57 19.38 -19.86
CA LEU A 14 -24.91 18.49 -18.76
C LEU A 14 -23.65 17.79 -18.20
N LEU A 15 -22.79 17.29 -19.08
CA LEU A 15 -21.52 16.67 -18.69
C LEU A 15 -20.60 17.67 -17.97
N LEU A 16 -20.48 18.90 -18.48
CA LEU A 16 -19.70 19.96 -17.84
C LEU A 16 -20.23 20.30 -16.46
N MET A 17 -21.56 20.45 -16.32
CA MET A 17 -22.20 20.69 -15.02
C MET A 17 -21.89 19.55 -14.04
N ARG A 18 -21.99 18.29 -14.48
CA ARG A 18 -21.63 17.14 -13.66
C ARG A 18 -20.14 17.13 -13.29
N SER A 19 -19.28 17.52 -14.22
CA SER A 19 -17.84 17.61 -13.98
C SER A 19 -17.53 18.67 -12.92
N VAL A 20 -18.13 19.86 -13.02
CA VAL A 20 -18.00 20.93 -12.01
C VAL A 20 -18.51 20.47 -10.65
N TRP A 21 -19.64 19.75 -10.61
CA TRP A 21 -20.15 19.19 -9.36
C TRP A 21 -19.14 18.26 -8.68
N LEU A 22 -18.55 17.33 -9.44
CA LEU A 22 -17.59 16.38 -8.89
C LEU A 22 -16.25 17.03 -8.53
N GLN A 23 -15.77 17.95 -9.37
CA GLN A 23 -14.43 18.52 -9.24
C GLN A 23 -14.36 19.71 -8.30
N VAL A 24 -15.41 20.51 -8.19
CA VAL A 24 -15.42 21.75 -7.38
C VAL A 24 -16.23 21.55 -6.10
N ILE A 25 -17.49 21.12 -6.22
CA ILE A 25 -18.39 21.01 -5.06
C ILE A 25 -17.99 19.82 -4.18
N GLN A 26 -17.64 18.69 -4.79
CA GLN A 26 -17.21 17.47 -4.07
C GLN A 26 -15.69 17.32 -3.96
N TYR A 27 -14.93 18.38 -4.24
CA TYR A 27 -13.46 18.36 -4.23
C TYR A 27 -12.92 17.81 -2.91
N ASP A 28 -13.30 18.42 -1.78
CA ASP A 28 -12.76 18.10 -0.47
C ASP A 28 -13.03 16.64 -0.08
N HIS A 29 -14.23 16.14 -0.41
CA HIS A 29 -14.62 14.76 -0.14
C HIS A 29 -13.72 13.77 -0.88
N TYR A 30 -13.59 13.91 -2.21
CA TYR A 30 -12.78 13.00 -2.99
C TYR A 30 -11.28 13.17 -2.76
N HIS A 31 -10.82 14.37 -2.43
CA HIS A 31 -9.44 14.63 -2.03
C HIS A 31 -9.10 13.92 -0.72
N ALA A 32 -9.97 14.00 0.30
CA ALA A 32 -9.77 13.30 1.57
C ALA A 32 -9.75 11.77 1.39
N LEU A 33 -10.64 11.22 0.56
CA LEU A 33 -10.64 9.79 0.24
C LEU A 33 -9.34 9.36 -0.45
N ALA A 34 -8.84 10.16 -1.40
CA ALA A 34 -7.58 9.88 -2.07
C ALA A 34 -6.39 9.91 -1.10
N GLU A 35 -6.37 10.86 -0.17
CA GLU A 35 -5.31 10.98 0.83
C GLU A 35 -5.33 9.79 1.81
N SER A 36 -6.51 9.36 2.24
CA SER A 36 -6.66 8.16 3.07
C SER A 36 -6.17 6.89 2.38
N ASN A 37 -6.32 6.79 1.04
CA ASN A 37 -5.79 5.66 0.28
C ASN A 37 -4.27 5.71 0.13
N ARG A 38 -3.66 6.90 0.24
CA ARG A 38 -2.21 7.09 0.13
C ARG A 38 -1.49 6.78 1.44
N ILE A 39 -2.08 7.14 2.59
CA ILE A 39 -1.48 6.94 3.91
C ILE A 39 -1.89 5.57 4.44
N SER A 40 -0.97 4.61 4.41
CA SER A 40 -1.10 3.39 5.21
C SER A 40 -0.40 3.62 6.55
N LEU A 41 -1.17 3.66 7.64
CA LEU A 41 -0.63 3.71 8.98
C LEU A 41 -0.06 2.33 9.32
N VAL A 42 1.26 2.19 9.27
CA VAL A 42 1.96 1.00 9.78
C VAL A 42 2.44 1.32 11.20
N PRO A 43 1.68 0.94 12.25
CA PRO A 43 2.14 1.15 13.61
C PRO A 43 3.38 0.29 13.87
N ALA A 44 4.46 0.91 14.35
CA ALA A 44 5.62 0.19 14.83
C ALA A 44 5.29 -0.43 16.20
N PRO A 45 5.39 -1.76 16.37
CA PRO A 45 5.17 -2.38 17.67
C PRO A 45 6.24 -1.91 18.66
N PRO A 46 5.90 -1.68 19.94
CA PRO A 46 6.88 -1.34 20.95
C PRO A 46 7.85 -2.52 21.17
N ALA A 47 9.11 -2.22 21.53
CA ALA A 47 10.07 -3.24 21.89
C ALA A 47 9.61 -4.01 23.15
N ARG A 48 9.68 -5.35 23.11
CA ARG A 48 9.41 -6.17 24.31
C ARG A 48 10.51 -5.95 25.34
N GLY A 49 10.12 -5.83 26.61
CA GLY A 49 11.06 -5.79 27.73
C GLY A 49 11.89 -7.07 27.85
N VAL A 50 13.07 -6.93 28.44
CA VAL A 50 13.97 -8.04 28.75
C VAL A 50 13.57 -8.66 30.09
N ILE A 51 13.52 -10.00 30.17
CA ILE A 51 13.22 -10.73 31.39
C ILE A 51 14.53 -11.14 32.05
N TYR A 52 14.72 -10.77 33.32
CA TYR A 52 15.91 -11.08 34.11
C TYR A 52 15.59 -12.09 35.22
N ASP A 53 16.56 -12.93 35.58
CA ASP A 53 16.55 -13.69 36.83
C ASP A 53 16.95 -12.81 38.03
N ARG A 54 16.80 -13.32 39.25
CA ARG A 54 17.16 -12.63 40.52
C ARG A 54 18.62 -12.23 40.60
N GLN A 55 19.49 -12.90 39.84
CA GLN A 55 20.93 -12.64 39.75
C GLN A 55 21.28 -11.67 38.60
N GLY A 56 20.29 -11.17 37.86
CA GLY A 56 20.50 -10.22 36.76
C GLY A 56 20.85 -10.83 35.40
N GLU A 57 20.82 -12.16 35.28
CA GLU A 57 20.99 -12.83 33.98
C GLU A 57 19.73 -12.72 33.11
N VAL A 58 19.93 -12.58 31.80
CA VAL A 58 18.84 -12.46 30.82
C VAL A 58 18.26 -13.84 30.49
N LEU A 59 16.98 -14.04 30.81
CA LEU A 59 16.23 -15.26 30.50
C LEU A 59 15.50 -15.17 29.15
N ALA A 60 15.04 -13.97 28.77
CA ALA A 60 14.38 -13.74 27.49
C ALA A 60 14.63 -12.32 27.00
N GLN A 61 15.08 -12.19 25.75
CA GLN A 61 15.25 -10.93 25.05
C GLN A 61 14.83 -11.08 23.59
N ASN A 62 14.50 -9.98 22.92
CA ASN A 62 14.42 -9.96 21.47
C ASN A 62 15.83 -10.02 20.89
N PHE A 63 16.05 -10.87 19.89
CA PHE A 63 17.26 -10.86 19.07
C PHE A 63 16.86 -10.81 17.60
N SER A 64 17.71 -10.23 16.77
CA SER A 64 17.47 -10.17 15.31
C SER A 64 17.64 -11.57 14.72
N ALA A 65 16.55 -12.14 14.21
CA ALA A 65 16.61 -13.35 13.39
C ALA A 65 16.71 -12.96 11.92
N TYR A 66 17.65 -13.57 11.19
CA TYR A 66 17.73 -13.43 9.75
C TYR A 66 16.87 -14.53 9.10
N THR A 67 15.91 -14.12 8.27
CA THR A 67 15.06 -15.04 7.51
C THR A 67 15.20 -14.74 6.03
N LEU A 68 15.41 -15.79 5.23
CA LEU A 68 15.51 -15.69 3.78
C LEU A 68 14.11 -15.95 3.18
N GLU A 69 13.56 -14.96 2.49
CA GLU A 69 12.27 -15.06 1.81
C GLU A 69 12.46 -14.99 0.29
N ILE A 70 11.77 -15.87 -0.45
CA ILE A 70 11.80 -15.90 -1.91
C ILE A 70 10.40 -15.60 -2.44
N THR A 71 10.28 -14.55 -3.26
CA THR A 71 9.05 -14.27 -4.01
C THR A 71 9.12 -14.98 -5.37
N PRO A 72 8.33 -16.04 -5.63
CA PRO A 72 8.48 -16.86 -6.83
C PRO A 72 8.36 -16.06 -8.14
N ALA A 73 7.45 -15.07 -8.17
CA ALA A 73 7.24 -14.22 -9.35
C ALA A 73 8.47 -13.38 -9.76
N LYS A 74 9.41 -13.14 -8.84
CA LYS A 74 10.64 -12.38 -9.09
C LYS A 74 11.89 -13.27 -9.18
N ALA A 75 11.75 -14.56 -8.87
CA ALA A 75 12.87 -15.50 -8.72
C ALA A 75 13.24 -16.25 -10.01
N GLY A 76 12.46 -16.11 -11.09
CA GLY A 76 12.68 -16.88 -12.31
C GLY A 76 12.45 -18.38 -12.07
N LYS A 77 13.46 -19.22 -12.32
CA LYS A 77 13.38 -20.67 -12.08
C LYS A 77 13.67 -20.99 -10.60
N LEU A 78 12.60 -21.11 -9.82
CA LEU A 78 12.65 -21.33 -8.36
C LEU A 78 13.58 -22.48 -7.95
N GLU A 79 13.46 -23.64 -8.60
CA GLU A 79 14.31 -24.82 -8.36
C GLU A 79 15.81 -24.50 -8.45
N THR A 80 16.21 -23.76 -9.49
CA THR A 80 17.63 -23.40 -9.67
C THR A 80 18.12 -22.41 -8.63
N THR A 81 17.27 -21.45 -8.23
CA THR A 81 17.59 -20.48 -7.18
C THR A 81 17.72 -21.15 -5.82
N ILE A 82 16.83 -22.09 -5.49
CA ILE A 82 16.91 -22.89 -4.25
C ILE A 82 18.21 -23.69 -4.20
N ASN A 83 18.55 -24.37 -5.30
CA ASN A 83 19.77 -25.16 -5.39
C ASN A 83 21.05 -24.30 -5.26
N GLN A 84 21.05 -23.08 -5.77
CA GLN A 84 22.16 -22.14 -5.61
C GLN A 84 22.28 -21.61 -4.17
N LEU A 85 21.15 -21.27 -3.53
CA LEU A 85 21.13 -20.77 -2.16
C LEU A 85 21.59 -21.84 -1.14
N SER A 86 21.26 -23.10 -1.38
CA SER A 86 21.72 -24.27 -0.61
C SER A 86 23.26 -24.40 -0.55
N GLN A 87 24.00 -23.82 -1.50
CA GLN A 87 25.47 -23.87 -1.48
C GLN A 87 26.12 -22.80 -0.59
N VAL A 88 25.36 -21.77 -0.20
CA VAL A 88 25.87 -20.58 0.51
C VAL A 88 25.36 -20.51 1.96
N VAL A 89 24.18 -21.08 2.22
CA VAL A 89 23.53 -21.14 3.54
C VAL A 89 23.70 -22.51 4.16
#